data_AF-A0A1J4MNV9-F1
#
_entry.id   AF-A0A1J4MNV9-F1
#
_cell.length_a   1.000
_cell.length_b   1.000
_cell.length_c   1.000
_cell.angle_alpha   90.00
_cell.angle_beta   90.00
_cell.angle_gamma   90.00
#
_symmetry.space_group_name_H-M   'P 1'
#
loop_
_entity.id
_entity.type
_entity.pdbx_description
1 polymer ?
#
loop_
_entity_poly.entity_id
_entity_poly.type
_entity_poly.pdbx_seq_one_letter_code
_entity_poly.pdbx_strand_id
1 'polypeptide(L)'
;MAIINEERGVIYVGHIPLGIFEPQLRKYFSQFGPITRLKLCRSKRNGHSKGYAFIEFDCKDVAAIAAETMNNYILFKRTLKCHVVEPSKVHLKLFSRTHKIFKYLPRYKMMTNKRNTCTNYLSLVSRRQKKINVLMNKLKEFNVPYEVELVS
;
A
#
# COMPACT_ATOMS: atom_id res chain seq x y z
N MET A 1 4.41 -9.85 19.08
CA MET A 1 4.41 -10.90 18.04
C MET A 1 3.20 -10.69 17.14
N ALA A 2 3.38 -10.68 15.82
CA ALA A 2 2.25 -10.58 14.90
C ALA A 2 1.58 -11.96 14.83
N ILE A 3 0.29 -12.05 15.16
CA ILE A 3 -0.51 -13.25 14.92
C ILE A 3 -0.71 -13.33 13.41
N ILE A 4 0.16 -14.09 12.75
CA ILE A 4 -0.03 -14.47 11.35
C ILE A 4 -0.86 -15.74 11.42
N ASN A 5 -2.13 -15.67 11.00
CA ASN A 5 -2.99 -16.85 10.95
C ASN A 5 -2.40 -17.82 9.91
N GLU A 6 -1.87 -18.97 10.34
CA GLU A 6 -1.25 -19.96 9.45
C GLU A 6 -2.24 -20.57 8.45
N GLU A 7 -3.53 -20.48 8.75
CA GLU A 7 -4.61 -20.96 7.89
C GLU A 7 -4.88 -20.05 6.69
N ARG A 8 -4.46 -18.78 6.75
CA ARG A 8 -4.74 -17.80 5.69
C ARG A 8 -3.64 -17.75 4.65
N GLY A 9 -4.05 -17.64 3.39
CA GLY A 9 -3.13 -17.53 2.25
C GLY A 9 -3.17 -16.15 1.61
N VAL A 10 -2.01 -15.56 1.36
CA VAL A 10 -1.88 -14.32 0.59
C VAL A 10 -1.32 -14.62 -0.79
N ILE A 11 -1.98 -14.15 -1.83
CA ILE A 11 -1.46 -14.17 -3.20
C ILE A 11 -1.04 -12.78 -3.66
N TYR A 12 0.00 -12.76 -4.47
CA TYR A 12 0.38 -11.62 -5.29
C TYR A 12 -0.27 -11.78 -6.67
N VAL A 13 -0.88 -10.70 -7.18
CA VAL A 13 -1.43 -10.63 -8.54
C VAL A 13 -0.79 -9.44 -9.23
N GLY A 14 0.01 -9.69 -10.25
CA GLY A 14 0.76 -8.69 -11.02
C GLY A 14 0.30 -8.58 -12.47
N HIS A 15 0.80 -7.55 -13.16
CA HIS A 15 0.48 -7.23 -14.56
C HIS A 15 -1.00 -6.94 -14.82
N ILE A 16 -1.70 -6.47 -13.79
CA ILE A 16 -3.12 -6.13 -13.87
C ILE A 16 -3.31 -4.99 -14.89
N PRO A 17 -4.21 -5.14 -15.87
CA PRO A 17 -4.58 -4.08 -16.80
C PRO A 17 -5.05 -2.80 -16.10
N LEU A 18 -4.76 -1.65 -16.71
CA LEU A 18 -5.28 -0.37 -16.23
C LEU A 18 -6.80 -0.35 -16.39
N GLY A 19 -7.52 0.10 -15.36
CA GLY A 19 -8.99 0.12 -15.32
C GLY A 19 -9.62 -0.98 -14.49
N ILE A 20 -8.86 -2.01 -14.11
CA ILE A 20 -9.30 -3.01 -13.14
C ILE A 20 -8.94 -2.53 -11.73
N PHE A 21 -9.96 -2.41 -10.88
CA PHE A 21 -9.84 -1.96 -9.50
C PHE A 21 -10.25 -3.04 -8.51
N GLU A 22 -10.13 -2.72 -7.22
CA GLU A 22 -10.43 -3.57 -6.08
C GLU A 22 -11.82 -4.24 -6.17
N PRO A 23 -12.91 -3.57 -6.58
CA PRO A 23 -14.22 -4.20 -6.68
C PRO A 23 -14.27 -5.31 -7.74
N GLN A 24 -13.66 -5.09 -8.90
CA GLN A 24 -13.61 -6.07 -9.99
C GLN A 24 -12.74 -7.27 -9.60
N LEU A 25 -11.57 -7.01 -8.99
CA LEU A 25 -10.71 -8.07 -8.48
C LEU A 25 -11.42 -8.89 -7.41
N ARG A 26 -12.09 -8.24 -6.45
CA ARG A 26 -12.85 -8.94 -5.40
C ARG A 26 -13.92 -9.82 -6.03
N LYS A 27 -14.74 -9.29 -6.92
CA LYS A 27 -15.81 -10.06 -7.58
C LYS A 27 -15.27 -11.27 -8.33
N TYR A 28 -14.17 -11.12 -9.06
CA TYR A 28 -13.59 -12.20 -9.85
C TYR A 28 -12.94 -13.27 -8.95
N PHE A 29 -12.09 -12.86 -8.01
CA PHE A 29 -11.38 -13.82 -7.15
C PHE A 29 -12.28 -14.46 -6.08
N SER A 30 -13.45 -13.87 -5.78
CA SER A 30 -14.45 -14.48 -4.89
C SER A 30 -15.00 -15.81 -5.41
N GLN A 31 -14.80 -16.15 -6.69
CA GLN A 31 -15.17 -17.46 -7.24
C GLN A 31 -14.31 -18.61 -6.68
N PHE A 32 -13.07 -18.33 -6.25
CA PHE A 32 -12.19 -19.34 -5.68
C PHE A 32 -12.48 -19.57 -4.19
N GLY A 33 -12.93 -18.52 -3.48
CA GLY A 33 -13.30 -18.61 -2.08
C GLY A 33 -13.44 -17.25 -1.40
N PRO A 34 -13.73 -17.24 -0.08
CA PRO A 34 -13.93 -16.03 0.69
C PRO A 34 -12.63 -15.21 0.80
N ILE A 35 -12.72 -13.92 0.44
CA ILE A 35 -11.62 -12.96 0.49
C ILE A 35 -11.73 -12.10 1.75
N THR A 36 -10.76 -12.25 2.64
CA THR A 36 -10.68 -11.48 3.89
C THR A 36 -10.15 -10.07 3.62
N ARG A 37 -8.98 -9.94 3.00
CA ARG A 37 -8.35 -8.64 2.71
C ARG A 37 -7.96 -8.53 1.25
N LEU A 38 -8.13 -7.35 0.67
CA LEU A 38 -7.70 -7.06 -0.70
C LEU A 38 -7.09 -5.67 -0.76
N LYS A 39 -5.96 -5.56 -1.46
CA LYS A 39 -5.29 -4.28 -1.68
C LYS A 39 -4.71 -4.19 -3.08
N LEU A 40 -5.22 -3.25 -3.88
CA LEU A 40 -4.52 -2.83 -5.09
C LEU A 40 -3.44 -1.81 -4.72
N CYS A 41 -2.21 -2.06 -5.16
CA CYS A 41 -1.12 -1.14 -4.88
C CYS A 41 -1.20 0.08 -5.79
N ARG A 42 -1.32 1.26 -5.18
CA ARG A 42 -1.41 2.53 -5.87
C ARG A 42 -0.24 3.44 -5.49
N SER A 43 0.07 4.37 -6.37
CA SER A 43 1.06 5.42 -6.12
C SER A 43 0.52 6.43 -5.11
N LYS A 44 1.29 6.71 -4.05
CA LYS A 44 0.94 7.70 -3.02
C LYS A 44 0.86 9.13 -3.58
N ARG A 45 1.54 9.39 -4.71
CA ARG A 45 1.67 10.74 -5.27
C ARG A 45 0.47 11.12 -6.14
N ASN A 46 -0.08 10.18 -6.90
CA ASN A 46 -1.12 10.46 -7.90
C ASN A 46 -2.33 9.52 -7.83
N GLY A 47 -2.32 8.52 -6.95
CA GLY A 47 -3.43 7.56 -6.80
C GLY A 47 -3.53 6.54 -7.93
N HIS A 48 -2.64 6.57 -8.92
CA HIS A 48 -2.64 5.61 -10.04
C HIS A 48 -2.32 4.19 -9.57
N SER A 49 -2.97 3.21 -10.19
CA SER A 49 -2.65 1.80 -10.00
C SER A 49 -1.22 1.53 -10.46
N LYS A 50 -0.48 0.75 -9.67
CA LYS A 50 0.83 0.24 -10.06
C LYS A 50 0.73 -1.08 -10.85
N GLY A 51 -0.48 -1.59 -11.08
CA GLY A 51 -0.71 -2.83 -11.84
C GLY A 51 -0.45 -4.11 -11.05
N TYR A 52 -0.46 -4.05 -9.72
CA TYR A 52 -0.37 -5.25 -8.88
C TYR A 52 -1.21 -5.11 -7.60
N ALA A 53 -1.68 -6.24 -7.09
CA ALA A 53 -2.52 -6.34 -5.91
C ALA A 53 -2.06 -7.49 -5.01
N PHE A 54 -2.45 -7.40 -3.74
CA PHE A 54 -2.39 -8.49 -2.78
C PHE A 54 -3.80 -8.87 -2.38
N ILE A 55 -4.08 -10.18 -2.37
CA ILE A 55 -5.37 -10.74 -1.99
C ILE A 55 -5.10 -11.77 -0.92
N GLU A 56 -5.79 -11.66 0.21
CA GLU A 56 -5.79 -12.64 1.27
C GLU A 56 -7.10 -13.43 1.23
N PHE A 57 -6.97 -14.74 1.12
CA PHE A 57 -8.05 -15.70 1.28
C PHE A 57 -8.09 -16.23 2.70
N ASP A 58 -9.27 -16.70 3.11
CA ASP A 58 -9.43 -17.29 4.43
C ASP A 58 -8.70 -18.64 4.56
N CYS A 59 -8.54 -19.37 3.45
CA CYS A 59 -7.81 -20.64 3.39
C CYS A 59 -6.56 -20.56 2.52
N LYS A 60 -5.45 -21.14 2.99
CA LYS A 60 -4.17 -21.21 2.27
C LYS A 60 -4.25 -22.05 1.00
N ASP A 61 -4.99 -23.15 1.02
CA ASP A 61 -5.13 -24.05 -0.14
C ASP A 61 -5.87 -23.36 -1.29
N VAL A 62 -6.93 -22.60 -0.96
CA VAL A 62 -7.65 -21.76 -1.92
C VAL A 62 -6.72 -20.72 -2.55
N ALA A 63 -5.84 -20.11 -1.76
CA ALA A 63 -4.84 -19.17 -2.26
C ALA A 63 -3.85 -19.85 -3.23
N ALA A 64 -3.40 -21.07 -2.93
CA ALA A 64 -2.51 -21.82 -3.81
C ALA A 64 -3.19 -22.15 -5.15
N ILE A 65 -4.42 -22.67 -5.12
CA ILE A 65 -5.22 -22.98 -6.31
C ILE A 65 -5.48 -21.71 -7.14
N ALA A 66 -5.89 -20.61 -6.50
CA ALA A 66 -6.13 -19.34 -7.18
C ALA A 66 -4.86 -18.77 -7.82
N ALA A 67 -3.71 -18.93 -7.17
CA ALA A 67 -2.43 -18.50 -7.71
C ALA A 67 -2.02 -19.33 -8.93
N GLU A 68 -2.12 -20.66 -8.85
CA GLU A 68 -1.75 -21.57 -9.93
C GLU A 68 -2.65 -21.39 -11.16
N THR A 69 -3.96 -21.41 -10.96
CA THR A 69 -4.95 -21.28 -12.04
C THR A 69 -4.87 -19.95 -12.78
N MET A 70 -4.56 -18.86 -12.09
CA MET A 70 -4.51 -17.51 -12.69
C MET A 70 -3.12 -17.12 -13.17
N ASN A 71 -2.08 -17.90 -12.88
CA ASN A 71 -0.74 -17.59 -13.34
C ASN A 71 -0.64 -17.76 -14.86
N ASN A 72 -0.12 -16.75 -15.55
CA ASN A 72 -0.04 -16.65 -17.01
C ASN A 72 -1.40 -16.50 -17.74
N TYR A 73 -2.49 -16.22 -17.04
CA TYR A 73 -3.78 -15.95 -17.67
C TYR A 73 -3.74 -14.64 -18.49
N ILE A 74 -4.22 -14.67 -19.73
CA ILE A 74 -4.24 -13.50 -20.62
C ILE A 74 -5.50 -12.67 -20.37
N LEU A 75 -5.30 -11.41 -19.96
CA LEU A 75 -6.36 -10.44 -19.70
C LEU A 75 -6.03 -9.11 -20.38
N PHE A 76 -6.91 -8.62 -21.27
CA PHE A 76 -6.76 -7.36 -22.02
C PHE A 76 -5.34 -7.16 -22.61
N LYS A 77 -4.84 -8.18 -23.31
CA LYS A 77 -3.50 -8.21 -23.94
C LYS A 77 -2.31 -8.22 -22.96
N ARG A 78 -2.53 -8.53 -21.69
CA ARG A 78 -1.47 -8.72 -20.67
C ARG A 78 -1.59 -10.09 -20.04
N THR A 79 -0.47 -10.73 -19.75
CA THR A 79 -0.43 -11.98 -18.99
C THR A 79 -0.33 -11.65 -17.50
N LEU A 80 -1.31 -12.12 -16.72
CA LEU A 80 -1.28 -11.99 -15.27
C LEU A 80 -0.15 -12.85 -14.70
N LYS A 81 0.49 -12.34 -13.65
CA LYS A 81 1.47 -13.12 -12.87
C LYS A 81 0.94 -13.31 -11.47
N CYS A 82 0.70 -14.56 -11.10
CA CYS A 82 0.11 -14.91 -9.82
C CYS A 82 1.04 -15.89 -9.10
N HIS A 83 1.30 -15.64 -7.83
CA HIS A 83 2.03 -16.57 -6.97
C HIS A 83 1.63 -16.37 -5.51
N VAL A 84 1.79 -17.42 -4.71
CA VAL A 84 1.59 -17.36 -3.27
C VAL A 84 2.74 -16.57 -2.64
N VAL A 85 2.42 -15.67 -1.72
CA VAL A 85 3.39 -14.90 -0.95
C VAL A 85 3.70 -15.64 0.33
N GLU A 86 4.98 -15.87 0.59
CA GLU A 86 5.42 -16.45 1.86
C GLU A 86 4.92 -15.63 3.06
N PRO A 87 4.44 -16.28 4.13
CA PRO A 87 3.96 -15.59 5.33
C PRO A 87 4.98 -14.60 5.91
N SER A 88 6.28 -14.93 5.86
CA SER A 88 7.38 -14.07 6.32
C SER A 88 7.47 -12.72 5.60
N LYS A 89 7.04 -12.68 4.32
CA LYS A 89 7.03 -11.45 3.51
C LYS A 89 5.77 -10.61 3.74
N VAL A 90 4.74 -11.20 4.37
CA VAL A 90 3.48 -10.53 4.69
C VAL A 90 3.61 -9.79 6.02
N HIS A 91 3.78 -8.47 5.95
CA HIS A 91 3.83 -7.61 7.13
C HIS A 91 2.45 -6.99 7.43
N LEU A 92 2.18 -6.65 8.70
CA LEU A 92 0.91 -6.05 9.15
C LEU A 92 0.48 -4.82 8.34
N LYS A 93 1.44 -3.96 7.95
CA LYS A 93 1.15 -2.75 7.16
C LYS A 93 0.84 -3.03 5.69
N LEU A 94 0.99 -4.27 5.22
CA LEU A 94 0.71 -4.65 3.84
C LEU A 94 -0.73 -4.31 3.51
N PHE A 95 -1.69 -4.73 4.35
CA PHE A 95 -3.12 -4.41 4.20
C PHE A 95 -3.55 -3.14 4.94
N SER A 96 -2.62 -2.27 5.33
CA SER A 96 -2.99 -0.98 5.89
C SER A 96 -3.68 -0.09 4.84
N ARG A 97 -4.68 0.67 5.30
CA ARG A 97 -5.41 1.68 4.50
C ARG A 97 -6.14 1.13 3.28
N THR A 98 -6.59 -0.12 3.33
CA THR A 98 -7.38 -0.77 2.27
C THR A 98 -8.75 -0.12 2.05
N HIS A 99 -9.35 0.45 3.10
CA HIS A 99 -10.66 1.11 3.05
C HIS A 99 -10.61 2.55 2.51
N LYS A 100 -9.45 3.05 2.07
CA LYS A 100 -9.33 4.43 1.58
C LYS A 100 -9.67 4.51 0.09
N ILE A 101 -10.61 5.38 -0.25
CA ILE A 101 -10.87 5.76 -1.65
C ILE A 101 -9.69 6.64 -2.12
N PHE A 102 -8.84 6.10 -2.98
CA PHE A 102 -7.74 6.85 -3.57
C PHE A 102 -8.27 7.80 -4.66
N LYS A 103 -8.07 9.11 -4.45
CA LYS A 103 -8.39 10.14 -5.46
C LYS A 103 -7.26 10.21 -6.49
N TYR A 104 -7.61 10.09 -7.77
CA TYR A 104 -6.67 10.34 -8.87
C TYR A 104 -6.29 11.83 -8.88
N LEU A 105 -4.98 12.12 -8.95
CA LEU A 105 -4.48 13.48 -9.14
C LEU A 105 -3.91 13.62 -10.56
N PRO A 106 -4.50 14.51 -11.39
CA PRO A 106 -3.98 14.83 -12.71
C PRO A 106 -2.55 15.36 -12.68
N ARG A 107 -1.78 15.08 -13.74
CA ARG A 107 -0.35 15.46 -13.83
C ARG A 107 -0.14 16.98 -13.63
N TYR A 108 -1.03 17.82 -14.17
CA TYR A 108 -0.91 19.28 -14.03
C TYR A 108 -1.00 19.73 -12.55
N LYS A 109 -1.94 19.17 -11.76
CA LYS A 109 -2.07 19.44 -10.32
C LYS A 109 -0.82 19.01 -9.55
N MET A 110 -0.15 17.95 -10.00
CA MET A 110 1.09 17.50 -9.38
C MET A 110 2.27 18.45 -9.66
N MET A 111 2.31 19.05 -10.84
CA MET A 111 3.34 20.03 -11.20
C MET A 111 3.15 21.34 -10.43
N THR A 112 1.90 21.83 -10.32
CA THR A 112 1.60 23.02 -9.52
C THR A 112 1.90 22.79 -8.04
N ASN A 113 1.50 21.64 -7.46
CA ASN A 113 1.83 21.30 -6.08
C ASN A 113 3.35 21.24 -5.84
N LYS A 114 4.13 20.69 -6.79
CA LYS A 114 5.60 20.65 -6.68
C LYS A 114 6.19 22.06 -6.67
N ARG A 115 5.71 22.96 -7.54
CA ARG A 115 6.11 24.38 -7.55
C ARG A 115 5.78 25.06 -6.23
N ASN A 116 4.55 24.89 -5.74
CA ASN A 116 4.11 25.49 -4.47
C ASN A 116 4.88 24.95 -3.26
N THR A 117 5.38 23.71 -3.31
CA THR A 117 6.27 23.19 -2.25
C THR A 117 7.68 23.75 -2.32
N CYS A 118 8.25 24.00 -3.50
CA CYS A 118 9.62 24.53 -3.61
C CYS A 118 9.71 26.04 -3.41
N THR A 119 8.64 26.80 -3.67
CA THR A 119 8.60 28.25 -3.41
C THR A 119 8.36 28.58 -1.95
N ASN A 120 7.79 27.67 -1.17
CA ASN A 120 7.28 27.99 0.17
C ASN A 120 8.21 27.51 1.30
N TYR A 121 9.48 27.92 1.24
CA TYR A 121 10.54 27.57 2.21
C TYR A 121 10.12 27.84 3.66
N LEU A 122 9.53 29.01 3.93
CA LEU A 122 9.06 29.41 5.27
C LEU A 122 8.01 28.43 5.84
N SER A 123 7.08 27.94 5.00
CA SER A 123 6.11 26.93 5.41
C SER A 123 6.74 25.56 5.68
N LEU A 124 7.88 25.25 5.06
CA LEU A 124 8.62 24.00 5.28
C LEU A 124 9.39 24.06 6.60
N VAL A 125 10.09 25.17 6.86
CA VAL A 125 10.81 25.42 8.13
C VAL A 125 9.86 25.36 9.31
N SER A 126 8.75 26.10 9.25
CA SER A 126 7.72 26.11 10.32
C SER A 126 7.09 24.73 10.56
N ARG A 127 6.84 23.93 9.52
CA ARG A 127 6.37 22.53 9.68
C ARG A 127 7.44 21.63 10.31
N ARG A 128 8.71 21.82 9.96
CA ARG A 128 9.82 21.05 10.53
C ARG A 128 10.02 21.39 12.00
N GLN A 129 9.95 22.67 12.37
CA GLN A 129 9.99 23.14 13.76
C GLN A 129 8.89 22.48 14.61
N LYS A 130 7.64 22.43 14.10
CA LYS A 130 6.54 21.75 14.79
C LYS A 130 6.81 20.26 15.05
N LYS A 131 7.40 19.55 14.09
CA LYS A 131 7.74 18.13 14.27
C LYS A 131 8.85 17.92 15.30
N ILE A 132 9.86 18.78 15.29
CA ILE A 132 10.93 18.77 16.29
C ILE A 132 10.33 19.01 17.68
N ASN A 133 9.46 20.00 17.83
CA ASN A 133 8.80 20.28 19.12
C ASN A 133 7.98 19.08 19.62
N VAL A 134 7.25 18.39 18.74
CA VAL A 134 6.52 17.16 19.10
C VAL A 134 7.47 16.04 19.52
N LEU A 135 8.63 15.90 18.86
CA LEU A 135 9.66 14.93 19.24
C LEU A 135 10.25 15.29 20.62
N MET A 136 10.59 16.56 20.84
CA MET A 136 11.13 17.07 22.09
C MET A 136 10.19 16.81 23.26
N ASN A 137 8.88 17.04 23.09
CA ASN A 137 7.89 16.77 24.13
C ASN A 137 7.84 15.27 24.48
N LYS A 138 7.92 14.39 23.47
CA LYS A 138 7.98 12.94 23.72
C LYS A 138 9.27 12.53 24.42
N LEU A 139 10.42 13.08 24.03
CA LEU A 139 11.70 12.76 24.67
C LEU A 139 11.73 13.21 26.14
N LYS A 140 11.11 14.36 26.44
CA LYS A 140 10.89 14.84 27.81
C LYS A 140 10.00 13.89 28.63
N GLU A 141 8.92 13.36 28.03
CA GLU A 141 8.06 12.36 28.67
C GLU A 141 8.82 11.07 29.04
N PHE A 142 9.87 10.71 28.28
CA PHE A 142 10.71 9.54 28.53
C PHE A 142 11.95 9.81 29.41
N ASN A 143 12.09 11.03 29.99
CA ASN A 143 13.23 11.44 30.83
C ASN A 143 14.61 11.19 30.21
N VAL A 144 14.74 11.25 28.88
CA VAL A 144 16.04 11.16 28.20
C VAL A 144 16.51 12.58 27.87
N PRO A 145 17.58 13.10 28.50
CA PRO A 145 18.12 14.40 28.18
C PRO A 145 18.81 14.34 26.81
N TYR A 146 18.36 15.15 25.85
CA TYR A 146 18.98 15.26 24.54
C TYR A 146 18.90 16.72 24.05
N GLU A 147 20.04 17.31 23.70
CA GLU A 147 20.14 18.61 23.06
C GLU A 147 20.24 18.42 21.54
N VAL A 148 19.35 19.07 20.79
CA VAL A 148 19.38 19.05 19.32
C VAL A 148 19.73 20.45 18.84
N GLU A 149 20.97 20.65 18.42
CA GLU A 149 21.38 21.85 17.72
C GLU A 149 20.93 21.79 16.25
N LEU A 150 20.23 22.83 15.81
CA LEU A 150 19.87 23.01 14.41
C LEU A 150 21.02 23.72 13.71
N VAL A 151 21.88 22.97 13.02
CA VAL A 151 22.86 23.54 12.11
C VAL A 151 22.11 24.17 10.93
N SER A 152 22.39 25.45 10.70
CA SER A 152 21.70 26.32 9.72
C SER A 152 22.13 26.08 8.29
#